data_AF-A0A367A1T5-F1
#
_entry.id   AF-A0A367A1T5-F1
#
_cell.length_a   1.000
_cell.length_b   1.000
_cell.length_c   1.000
_cell.angle_alpha   90.00
_cell.angle_beta   90.00
_cell.angle_gamma   90.00
#
_symmetry.space_group_name_H-M   'P 1'
#
loop_
_entity.id
_entity.type
_entity.pdbx_description
1 polymer ?
#
loop_
_entity_poly.entity_id
_entity_poly.type
_entity_poly.pdbx_seq_one_letter_code
_entity_poly.pdbx_strand_id
1 'polypeptide(L)' 'MQYTARVALLRLDESRADAALRSNLREQAAGHGELPDWSTLEVSEPVEVEGASGHVWYRWGACVEGRPSPRRPRA' A
#
# COMPACT_ATOMS: atom_id res chain seq x y z
N MET A 1 -7.22 1.74 -12.43
CA MET A 1 -6.68 3.05 -11.97
C MET A 1 -5.33 2.83 -11.28
N GLN A 2 -4.57 3.84 -10.83
CA GLN A 2 -3.39 3.61 -9.99
C GLN A 2 -3.72 3.99 -8.54
N TYR A 3 -3.37 3.11 -7.59
CA TYR A 3 -3.54 3.31 -6.15
C TYR A 3 -2.20 3.48 -5.48
N THR A 4 -2.14 4.33 -4.45
CA THR A 4 -0.90 4.60 -3.71
C THR A 4 -1.17 4.56 -2.22
N ALA A 5 -0.34 3.83 -1.49
CA ALA A 5 -0.37 3.74 -0.04
C ALA A 5 0.95 4.21 0.57
N ARG A 6 0.87 4.75 1.79
CA ARG A 6 2.03 5.14 2.58
C ARG A 6 1.82 4.71 4.02
N VAL A 7 2.87 4.22 4.65
CA VAL A 7 2.87 3.87 6.07
C VAL A 7 4.15 4.39 6.73
N ALA A 8 4.05 4.82 7.97
CA ALA A 8 5.19 5.21 8.79
C ALA A 8 5.26 4.31 10.02
N LEU A 9 6.43 3.70 10.24
CA LEU A 9 6.68 2.81 11.39
C LEU A 9 7.84 3.37 12.22
N LEU A 10 7.77 3.18 13.54
CA LEU A 10 8.86 3.56 14.47
C LEU A 10 10.08 2.64 14.38
N ARG A 11 9.96 1.53 13.64
CA ARG A 11 11.04 0.54 13.45
C ARG A 11 11.11 0.16 11.99
N LEU A 12 12.32 -0.16 11.54
CA LEU A 12 12.58 -0.74 10.23
C LEU A 12 12.08 -2.20 10.23
N ASP A 13 10.81 -2.38 9.85
CA ASP A 13 10.13 -3.67 9.78
C ASP A 13 9.41 -3.78 8.44
N GLU A 14 10.10 -4.38 7.47
CA GLU A 14 9.66 -4.48 6.08
C GLU A 14 8.39 -5.33 5.95
N SER A 15 8.31 -6.43 6.69
CA SER A 15 7.17 -7.34 6.68
C SER A 15 5.91 -6.65 7.17
N ARG A 16 6.03 -5.87 8.26
CA ARG A 16 4.91 -5.09 8.78
C ARG A 16 4.53 -3.94 7.84
N ALA A 17 5.51 -3.30 7.21
CA ALA A 17 5.25 -2.26 6.23
C ALA A 17 4.50 -2.80 5.00
N ASP A 18 4.96 -3.91 4.42
CA ASP A 18 4.30 -4.57 3.28
C ASP A 18 2.86 -4.95 3.61
N ALA A 19 2.63 -5.59 4.76
CA ALA A 19 1.27 -5.98 5.18
C ALA A 19 0.33 -4.77 5.30
N ALA A 20 0.80 -3.66 5.88
CA ALA A 20 0.01 -2.43 6.02
C ALA A 20 -0.26 -1.77 4.66
N LEU A 21 0.75 -1.70 3.79
CA LEU A 21 0.63 -1.15 2.43
C LEU A 21 -0.38 -1.95 1.60
N ARG A 22 -0.24 -3.28 1.57
CA ARG A 22 -1.15 -4.17 0.82
C ARG A 22 -2.57 -4.09 1.34
N SER A 23 -2.77 -4.00 2.66
CA SER A 23 -4.10 -3.81 3.24
C SER A 23 -4.74 -2.52 2.73
N ASN A 24 -4.01 -1.41 2.82
CA ASN A 24 -4.51 -0.10 2.41
C ASN A 24 -4.81 -0.02 0.91
N LEU A 25 -3.92 -0.56 0.07
CA LEU A 25 -4.14 -0.62 -1.39
C LEU A 25 -5.36 -1.46 -1.75
N ARG A 26 -5.59 -2.56 -1.04
CA ARG A 26 -6.77 -3.41 -1.21
C ARG A 26 -8.05 -2.67 -0.85
N GLU A 27 -8.06 -1.93 0.26
CA GLU A 27 -9.21 -1.14 0.68
C GLU A 27 -9.52 -0.02 -0.32
N GLN A 28 -8.49 0.67 -0.84
CA GLN A 28 -8.65 1.68 -1.88
C GLN A 28 -9.28 1.08 -3.15
N ALA A 29 -8.68 0.02 -3.71
CA ALA A 29 -9.20 -0.61 -4.92
C ALA A 29 -10.65 -1.13 -4.74
N ALA A 30 -10.95 -1.72 -3.58
CA ALA A 30 -12.28 -2.21 -3.26
C ALA A 30 -13.32 -1.08 -3.19
N GLY A 31 -12.95 0.10 -2.67
CA GLY A 31 -13.80 1.30 -2.67
C GLY A 31 -14.23 1.75 -4.06
N HIS A 32 -13.49 1.38 -5.09
CA HIS A 32 -13.78 1.67 -6.50
C HIS A 32 -14.32 0.45 -7.28
N GLY A 33 -14.56 -0.69 -6.63
CA GLY A 33 -15.01 -1.93 -7.29
C GLY A 33 -13.93 -2.62 -8.14
N GLU A 34 -12.67 -2.23 -7.97
CA GLU A 34 -11.50 -2.83 -8.62
C GLU A 34 -10.82 -3.83 -7.68
N LEU A 35 -9.91 -4.63 -8.24
CA LEU A 35 -8.96 -5.44 -7.49
C LEU A 35 -7.55 -4.88 -7.72
N PRO A 36 -6.67 -4.85 -6.70
CA PRO A 36 -5.27 -4.55 -6.91
C PRO A 36 -4.63 -5.62 -7.79
N ASP A 37 -3.89 -5.20 -8.80
CA ASP A 37 -3.03 -6.06 -9.60
C ASP A 37 -1.64 -6.16 -8.96
N TRP A 38 -1.45 -7.14 -8.10
CA TRP A 38 -0.20 -7.32 -7.36
C TRP A 38 1.04 -7.56 -8.24
N SER A 39 0.87 -7.89 -9.52
CA SER A 39 1.99 -7.98 -10.47
C SER A 39 2.57 -6.62 -10.83
N THR A 40 1.82 -5.54 -10.59
CA THR A 40 2.22 -4.13 -10.80
C THR A 40 2.60 -3.44 -9.49
N LEU A 41 2.72 -4.20 -8.39
CA LEU A 41 3.06 -3.64 -7.10
C LEU A 41 4.52 -3.16 -7.10
N GLU A 42 4.71 -1.88 -6.89
CA GLU A 42 6.03 -1.29 -6.65
C GLU A 42 6.07 -0.76 -5.22
N VAL A 43 6.99 -1.29 -4.42
CA VAL A 43 7.24 -0.83 -3.05
C VAL A 43 8.51 0.02 -3.07
N SER A 44 8.41 1.25 -2.60
CA SER A 44 9.54 2.15 -2.43
C SER A 44 10.33 1.80 -1.17
N GLU A 45 11.65 1.99 -1.24
CA GLU A 45 12.54 1.83 -0.08
C GLU A 45 12.12 2.75 1.08
N PRO A 46 12.35 2.33 2.34
CA PRO A 46 12.06 3.14 3.51
C PRO A 46 12.90 4.42 3.52
N VAL A 47 12.23 5.54 3.74
CA VAL A 47 12.89 6.81 4.01
C VAL A 47 12.87 7.06 5.51
N GLU A 48 14.04 7.27 6.10
CA GLU A 48 14.16 7.72 7.48
C GLU A 48 13.72 9.18 7.60
N VAL A 49 12.82 9.45 8.53
CA VAL A 49 12.26 10.77 8.79
C VAL A 49 12.38 11.04 10.29
N GLU A 50 13.12 12.07 10.66
CA GLU A 50 13.17 12.53 12.04
C GLU A 50 11.87 13.26 12.39
N GLY A 51 11.13 12.73 13.36
CA GLY A 51 9.91 13.34 13.86
C GLY A 51 10.19 14.46 14.86
N ALA A 52 9.25 15.39 15.01
CA ALA A 52 9.37 16.54 15.91
C ALA A 52 9.61 16.18 17.39
N SER A 53 9.33 14.94 17.80
CA SER A 53 9.58 14.41 19.13
C SER A 53 10.98 13.78 19.32
N GLY A 54 11.86 13.86 18.31
CA GLY A 54 13.20 13.24 18.33
C GLY A 54 13.19 11.74 18.03
N HIS A 55 12.05 11.18 17.61
CA HIS A 55 11.94 9.79 17.18
C HIS A 55 12.17 9.67 15.67
N VAL A 56 12.94 8.67 15.25
CA VAL A 56 13.09 8.31 13.83
C VAL A 56 11.92 7.45 13.40
N TRP A 57 11.31 7.84 12.28
CA TRP A 57 10.24 7.09 11.60
C TRP A 57 10.76 6.58 10.26
N TYR A 58 10.38 5.36 9.93
CA TYR A 58 10.66 4.75 8.64
C TYR A 58 9.39 4.84 7.80
N ARG A 59 9.42 5.71 6.79
CA ARG A 59 8.29 5.95 5.90
C ARG A 59 8.44 5.11 4.64
N TRP A 60 7.46 4.25 4.42
CA TRP A 60 7.34 3.38 3.26
C TRP A 60 6.26 3.89 2.32
N GLY A 61 6.44 3.65 1.03
CA GLY A 61 5.45 3.92 -0.01
C GLY A 61 5.24 2.69 -0.88
N ALA A 62 4.04 2.51 -1.40
CA ALA A 62 3.79 1.56 -2.46
C ALA A 62 2.74 2.07 -3.43
N CYS A 63 2.84 1.68 -4.69
CA CYS A 63 1.81 1.89 -5.69
C CYS A 63 1.45 0.56 -6.37
N VAL A 64 0.20 0.47 -6.84
CA VAL A 64 -0.30 -0.69 -7.58
C VAL A 64 -1.36 -0.23 -8.56
N GLU A 65 -1.46 -0.90 -9.69
CA GLU A 65 -2.57 -0.71 -10.61
C GLU A 65 -3.81 -1.47 -10.13
N GLY A 66 -4.97 -0.86 -10.32
CA GLY A 66 -6.28 -1.47 -10.20
C GLY A 66 -6.68 -2.09 -11.52
N ARG A 67 -7.17 -3.33 -11.44
CA ARG A 67 -7.85 -3.99 -12.54
C ARG A 67 -9.34 -4.15 -12.20
N PRO A 68 -10.23 -4.11 -13.21
CA PRO A 68 -11.64 -4.38 -12.98
C PRO A 68 -11.80 -5.76 -12.35
N SER A 69 -12.59 -5.83 -11.27
CA SER A 69 -12.99 -7.11 -10.73
C SER A 69 -13.79 -7.85 -11.82
N PRO A 70 -13.51 -9.14 -12.09
CA PRO A 70 -14.34 -9.88 -13.03
C PRO A 70 -15.75 -9.89 -12.45
N ARG A 71 -16.67 -9.14 -13.06
CA ARG A 71 -18.09 -9.22 -12.74
C ARG A 71 -18.48 -10.68 -12.86
N ARG A 72 -18.80 -11.35 -11.75
CA ARG A 72 -19.46 -12.65 -11.82
C ARG A 72 -20.74 -12.42 -12.64
N PRO A 73 -20.94 -13.10 -13.78
CA PRO A 73 -22.25 -13.09 -14.41
C PRO A 73 -23.23 -13.65 -13.39
N ARG A 74 -24.29 -12.89 -13.09
CA ARG A 74 -25.46 -13.41 -12.38
C ARG A 74 -26.04 -14.50 -13.28
N ALA A 75 -25.97 -15.75 -12.81
CA ALA A 75 -26.74 -16.85 -13.36
C ALA A 75 -28.24 -16.66 -13.07
#